data_AF-A0A7K9GZW8-F1
#
_entry.id   AF-A0A7K9GZW8-F1
#
_cell.length_a   1.000
_cell.length_b   1.000
_cell.length_c   1.000
_cell.angle_alpha   90.00
_cell.angle_beta   90.00
_cell.angle_gamma   90.00
#
_symmetry.space_group_name_H-M   'P 1'
#
loop_
_entity.id
_entity.type
_entity.pdbx_description
1 polymer ?
#
loop_
_entity_poly.entity_id
_entity_poly.type
_entity_poly.pdbx_seq_one_letter_code
_entity_poly.pdbx_strand_id
1 'polypeptide(L)'
;AAAVNSRRDLLPGFTLGWVFGDSEDRHGVCSEMAAPLVAVDLWLAHHPAAFLGPGCVYSAAPAHGFDDKSEEFGLTTRAGPSHRKLGELGVQLHRRFNWTRRALLVYWDEPAGDRPYYFAAEGLYVQLPTLRNLTVMDVVFRDGGNFSFIIQEIKAKGR
;
A
#
# COMPACT_ATOMS: atom_id res chain seq x y z
N ALA A 1 2.57 14.91 20.12
CA ALA A 1 1.83 15.50 21.25
C ALA A 1 2.33 16.88 21.62
N ALA A 2 3.62 17.08 21.97
CA ALA A 2 4.12 18.35 22.54
C ALA A 2 3.73 19.62 21.76
N ALA A 3 3.86 19.64 20.43
CA ALA A 3 3.49 20.79 19.60
C ALA A 3 1.98 21.10 19.57
N VAL A 4 1.13 20.08 19.73
CA VAL A 4 -0.33 20.26 19.78
C VAL A 4 -0.74 20.66 21.21
N ASN A 5 -0.21 19.98 22.22
CA ASN A 5 -0.51 20.25 23.63
C ASN A 5 -0.01 21.64 24.09
N SER A 6 0.95 22.26 23.40
CA SER A 6 1.41 23.62 23.71
C SER A 6 0.51 24.72 23.12
N ARG A 7 -0.42 24.37 22.23
CA ARG A 7 -1.31 25.29 21.52
C ARG A 7 -2.71 25.28 22.12
N ARG A 8 -3.10 26.39 22.75
CA ARG A 8 -4.41 26.53 23.43
C ARG A 8 -5.61 26.54 22.47
N ASP A 9 -5.38 26.80 21.19
CA ASP A 9 -6.42 26.81 20.16
C ASP A 9 -6.72 25.42 19.59
N LEU A 10 -5.86 24.42 19.84
CA LEU A 10 -6.04 23.05 19.37
C LEU A 10 -6.53 22.16 20.52
N LEU A 11 -7.62 21.42 20.28
CA LEU A 11 -8.18 20.43 21.23
C LEU A 11 -8.51 21.01 22.62
N PRO A 12 -9.34 22.07 22.72
CA PRO A 12 -9.64 22.71 24.00
C PRO A 12 -10.29 21.72 24.99
N GLY A 13 -9.73 21.64 26.19
CA GLY A 13 -10.21 20.71 27.23
C GLY A 13 -9.68 19.29 27.11
N PHE A 14 -8.83 18.99 26.12
CA PHE A 14 -8.22 17.68 25.92
C PHE A 14 -6.69 17.78 25.89
N THR A 15 -6.03 16.68 26.27
CA THR A 15 -4.56 16.55 26.19
C THR A 15 -4.23 15.29 25.40
N LEU A 16 -3.41 15.40 24.37
CA LEU A 16 -2.95 14.22 23.63
C LEU A 16 -1.93 13.43 24.45
N GLY A 17 -2.20 12.14 24.61
CA GLY A 17 -1.28 11.12 25.10
C GLY A 17 -0.98 10.08 24.02
N TRP A 18 0.10 9.32 24.20
CA TRP A 18 0.46 8.21 23.32
C TRP A 18 0.57 6.93 24.12
N VAL A 19 0.12 5.84 23.54
CA VAL A 19 0.46 4.48 23.94
C VAL A 19 0.98 3.77 22.71
N PHE A 20 2.04 2.98 22.87
CA PHE A 20 2.75 2.34 21.77
C PHE A 20 2.54 0.83 21.83
N GLY A 21 2.49 0.22 20.65
CA GLY A 21 2.49 -1.22 20.46
C GLY A 21 3.30 -1.56 19.22
N ASP A 22 3.81 -2.78 19.16
CA ASP A 22 4.66 -3.27 18.07
C ASP A 22 3.87 -4.15 17.11
N SER A 23 4.00 -3.90 15.81
CA SER A 23 3.39 -4.72 14.77
C SER A 23 4.28 -5.86 14.29
N GLU A 24 5.50 -5.97 14.81
CA GLU A 24 6.49 -6.96 14.41
C GLU A 24 6.28 -8.31 15.11
N ASP A 25 6.65 -9.40 14.42
CA ASP A 25 6.79 -10.71 15.05
C ASP A 25 8.17 -10.88 15.72
N ARG A 26 8.44 -12.08 16.25
CA ARG A 26 9.72 -12.43 16.89
C ARG A 26 10.95 -12.30 15.98
N HIS A 27 10.76 -12.16 14.67
CA HIS A 27 11.82 -12.00 13.69
C HIS A 27 12.08 -10.52 13.35
N GLY A 28 11.36 -9.58 13.98
CA GLY A 28 11.49 -8.15 13.72
C GLY A 28 10.88 -7.72 12.39
N VAL A 29 9.85 -8.45 11.92
CA VAL A 29 9.17 -8.17 10.65
C VAL A 29 7.70 -7.90 10.93
N CYS A 30 7.15 -6.87 10.29
CA CYS A 30 5.72 -6.58 10.30
C CYS A 30 4.89 -7.85 10.07
N SER A 31 3.96 -8.11 10.97
CA SER A 31 3.16 -9.34 10.97
C SER A 31 1.68 -9.02 10.80
N GLU A 32 1.02 -9.81 9.95
CA GLU A 32 -0.44 -9.82 9.82
C GLU A 32 -1.12 -10.30 11.11
N MET A 33 -0.41 -11.08 11.95
CA MET A 33 -0.96 -11.61 13.20
C MET A 33 -0.63 -10.74 14.41
N ALA A 34 0.59 -10.20 14.51
CA ALA A 34 0.99 -9.40 15.67
C ALA A 34 0.24 -8.06 15.74
N ALA A 35 0.08 -7.38 14.59
CA ALA A 35 -0.58 -6.08 14.53
C ALA A 35 -2.02 -6.07 15.07
N PRO A 36 -2.94 -6.96 14.65
CA PRO A 36 -4.30 -6.98 15.20
C PRO A 36 -4.34 -7.39 16.67
N LEU A 37 -3.48 -8.32 17.11
CA LEU A 37 -3.40 -8.71 18.53
C LEU A 37 -3.01 -7.52 19.41
N VAL A 38 -1.96 -6.79 19.02
CA VAL A 38 -1.52 -5.60 19.74
C VAL A 38 -2.57 -4.49 19.69
N ALA A 39 -3.28 -4.31 18.57
CA ALA A 39 -4.37 -3.35 18.48
C ALA A 39 -5.51 -3.68 19.47
N VAL A 40 -5.87 -4.97 19.60
CA VAL A 40 -6.86 -5.44 20.59
C VAL A 40 -6.36 -5.22 22.01
N ASP A 41 -5.11 -5.55 22.30
CA ASP A 41 -4.52 -5.35 23.64
C ASP A 41 -4.52 -3.87 24.05
N LEU A 42 -4.12 -2.98 23.13
CA LEU A 42 -4.17 -1.54 23.34
C LEU A 42 -5.61 -1.04 23.55
N TRP A 43 -6.56 -1.58 22.80
CA TRP A 43 -7.98 -1.25 22.95
C TRP A 43 -8.49 -1.59 24.35
N LEU A 44 -8.27 -2.83 24.78
CA LEU A 44 -8.75 -3.35 26.06
C LEU A 44 -8.07 -2.63 27.25
N ALA A 45 -6.78 -2.34 27.15
CA ALA A 45 -6.02 -1.73 28.24
C ALA A 45 -6.21 -0.21 28.34
N HIS A 46 -6.34 0.49 27.21
CA HIS A 46 -6.22 1.96 27.19
C HIS A 46 -7.40 2.70 26.55
N HIS A 47 -8.34 2.01 25.88
CA HIS A 47 -9.50 2.61 25.23
C HIS A 47 -9.14 3.86 24.37
N PRO A 48 -8.19 3.73 23.42
CA PRO A 48 -7.69 4.86 22.66
C PRO A 48 -8.79 5.47 21.79
N ALA A 49 -8.76 6.80 21.63
CA ALA A 49 -9.71 7.51 20.75
C ALA A 49 -9.42 7.29 19.25
N ALA A 50 -8.20 6.91 18.89
CA ALA A 50 -7.78 6.63 17.52
C ALA A 50 -6.52 5.74 17.50
N PHE A 51 -6.34 5.01 16.40
CA PHE A 51 -5.11 4.27 16.10
C PHE A 51 -4.30 5.01 15.03
N LEU A 52 -2.96 4.93 15.13
CA LEU A 52 -2.03 5.42 14.12
C LEU A 52 -1.16 4.25 13.64
N GLY A 53 -1.16 4.02 12.32
CA GLY A 53 -0.59 2.81 11.74
C GLY A 53 -1.60 1.65 11.71
N PRO A 54 -1.14 0.42 11.45
CA PRO A 54 0.23 0.05 11.08
C PRO A 54 0.62 0.57 9.68
N GLY A 55 1.93 0.59 9.39
CA GLY A 55 2.47 1.10 8.13
C GLY A 55 2.60 0.05 7.03
N CYS A 56 2.92 -1.18 7.39
CA CYS A 56 3.05 -2.30 6.47
C CYS A 56 1.69 -2.72 5.92
N VAL A 57 1.61 -2.96 4.62
CA VAL A 57 0.39 -3.34 3.90
C VAL A 57 -0.20 -4.61 4.50
N TYR A 58 0.62 -5.63 4.73
CA TYR A 58 0.16 -6.91 5.29
C TYR A 58 -0.38 -6.80 6.73
N SER A 59 0.11 -5.83 7.50
CA SER A 59 -0.39 -5.58 8.86
C SER A 59 -1.64 -4.70 8.88
N ALA A 60 -1.86 -3.90 7.84
CA ALA A 60 -2.93 -2.91 7.79
C ALA A 60 -4.16 -3.41 7.03
N ALA A 61 -3.96 -4.14 5.91
CA ALA A 61 -4.91 -4.76 4.97
C ALA A 61 -4.38 -4.65 3.53
N PRO A 62 -4.87 -5.47 2.56
CA PRO A 62 -4.47 -5.34 1.15
C PRO A 62 -4.62 -3.89 0.63
N ALA A 63 -3.59 -3.38 -0.06
CA ALA A 63 -3.47 -1.96 -0.40
C ALA A 63 -4.63 -1.39 -1.24
N HIS A 64 -5.20 -2.21 -2.14
CA HIS A 64 -6.40 -1.84 -2.91
C HIS A 64 -7.67 -1.84 -2.04
N GLY A 65 -7.77 -2.73 -1.03
CA GLY A 65 -8.91 -2.80 -0.12
C GLY A 65 -9.17 -1.46 0.58
N PHE A 66 -8.11 -0.72 0.90
CA PHE A 66 -8.23 0.63 1.47
C PHE A 66 -8.89 1.68 0.58
N ASP A 67 -9.04 1.44 -0.73
CA ASP A 67 -9.77 2.37 -1.59
C ASP A 67 -11.30 2.24 -1.43
N ASP A 68 -11.77 1.06 -0.99
CA ASP A 68 -13.18 0.85 -0.65
C ASP A 68 -13.45 1.28 0.80
N LYS A 69 -14.25 2.33 0.94
CA LYS A 69 -14.65 2.91 2.24
C LYS A 69 -16.08 2.57 2.62
N SER A 70 -16.78 1.75 1.83
CA SER A 70 -18.19 1.45 2.03
C SER A 70 -18.42 0.42 3.15
N GLU A 71 -17.44 -0.45 3.39
CA GLU A 71 -17.55 -1.54 4.37
C GLU A 71 -16.34 -1.53 5.34
N GLU A 72 -15.36 -2.41 5.08
CA GLU A 72 -14.29 -2.79 6.02
C GLU A 72 -13.41 -1.63 6.49
N PHE A 73 -13.14 -0.63 5.64
CA PHE A 73 -12.19 0.46 5.91
C PHE A 73 -12.83 1.84 6.06
N GLY A 74 -14.11 1.92 6.43
CA GLY A 74 -14.89 3.16 6.47
C GLY A 74 -14.33 4.26 7.40
N LEU A 75 -13.58 3.89 8.44
CA LEU A 75 -12.95 4.85 9.38
C LEU A 75 -11.44 5.04 9.13
N THR A 76 -10.86 4.37 8.13
CA THR A 76 -9.43 4.47 7.86
C THR A 76 -9.11 5.66 6.97
N THR A 77 -8.27 6.58 7.45
CA THR A 77 -7.74 7.71 6.66
C THR A 77 -6.25 7.50 6.37
N ARG A 78 -5.86 7.51 5.10
CA ARG A 78 -4.44 7.50 4.69
C ARG A 78 -3.95 8.94 4.54
N ALA A 79 -2.95 9.31 5.32
CA ALA A 79 -2.25 10.59 5.17
C ALA A 79 -1.07 10.53 4.19
N GLY A 80 -0.66 9.32 3.79
CA GLY A 80 0.42 9.07 2.83
C GLY A 80 -0.08 8.74 1.41
N PRO A 81 0.85 8.58 0.44
CA PRO A 81 0.51 8.17 -0.91
C PRO A 81 -0.10 6.76 -0.96
N SER A 82 -0.87 6.49 -2.02
CA SER A 82 -1.40 5.15 -2.31
C SER A 82 -0.94 4.66 -3.67
N HIS A 83 -0.84 3.34 -3.84
CA HIS A 83 -0.49 2.74 -5.14
C HIS A 83 -1.53 3.04 -6.21
N ARG A 84 -2.80 3.28 -5.84
CA ARG A 84 -3.81 3.79 -6.77
C ARG A 84 -3.40 5.13 -7.39
N LYS A 85 -2.82 6.06 -6.63
CA LYS A 85 -2.34 7.34 -7.17
C LYS A 85 -1.19 7.15 -8.18
N LEU A 86 -0.33 6.15 -7.99
CA LEU A 86 0.65 5.76 -9.00
C LEU A 86 -0.03 5.25 -10.27
N GLY A 87 -1.08 4.45 -10.14
CA GLY A 87 -1.90 4.00 -11.26
C GLY A 87 -2.58 5.15 -12.03
N GLU A 88 -3.18 6.10 -11.31
CA GLU A 88 -3.79 7.31 -11.89
C GLU A 88 -2.76 8.13 -12.68
N LEU A 89 -1.54 8.28 -12.14
CA LEU A 89 -0.43 8.90 -12.86
C LEU A 89 -0.08 8.13 -14.14
N GLY A 90 -0.01 6.80 -14.07
CA GLY A 90 0.19 5.94 -15.25
C GLY A 90 -0.85 6.20 -16.34
N VAL A 91 -2.13 6.30 -15.98
CA VAL A 91 -3.22 6.64 -16.90
C VAL A 91 -3.00 8.01 -17.55
N GLN A 92 -2.58 9.02 -16.79
CA GLN A 92 -2.30 10.35 -17.34
C GLN A 92 -1.11 10.35 -18.31
N LEU A 93 -0.05 9.57 -18.02
CA LEU A 93 1.10 9.41 -18.92
C LEU A 93 0.68 8.76 -20.24
N HIS A 94 -0.10 7.69 -20.19
CA HIS A 94 -0.63 7.03 -21.38
C HIS A 94 -1.43 7.99 -22.27
N ARG A 95 -2.28 8.83 -21.67
CA ARG A 95 -3.02 9.88 -22.41
C ARG A 95 -2.09 10.93 -23.00
N ARG A 96 -1.11 11.40 -22.23
CA ARG A 96 -0.18 12.47 -22.65
C ARG A 96 0.72 12.06 -23.82
N PHE A 97 1.09 10.79 -23.89
CA PHE A 97 2.00 10.23 -24.90
C PHE A 97 1.31 9.32 -25.93
N ASN A 98 -0.02 9.24 -25.91
CA ASN A 98 -0.82 8.39 -26.81
C ASN A 98 -0.42 6.90 -26.79
N TRP A 99 -0.04 6.37 -25.62
CA TRP A 99 0.22 4.95 -25.44
C TRP A 99 -1.09 4.17 -25.28
N THR A 100 -1.54 3.57 -26.37
CA THR A 100 -2.91 3.04 -26.47
C THR A 100 -3.00 1.53 -26.61
N ARG A 101 -1.90 0.84 -26.92
CA ARG A 101 -1.95 -0.58 -27.31
C ARG A 101 -1.60 -1.54 -26.19
N ARG A 102 -0.45 -1.32 -25.53
CA ARG A 102 0.09 -2.27 -24.54
C ARG A 102 0.79 -1.55 -23.39
N ALA A 103 0.77 -2.19 -22.24
CA ALA A 103 1.60 -1.89 -21.08
C ALA A 103 2.15 -3.20 -20.51
N LEU A 104 3.45 -3.23 -20.20
CA LEU A 104 4.09 -4.37 -19.55
C LEU A 104 4.61 -3.93 -18.18
N LEU A 105 4.13 -4.58 -17.13
CA LEU A 105 4.57 -4.39 -15.76
C LEU A 105 5.63 -5.43 -15.43
N VAL A 106 6.82 -5.00 -15.06
CA VAL A 106 7.94 -5.91 -14.71
C VAL A 106 8.36 -5.59 -13.29
N TYR A 107 8.24 -6.57 -12.39
CA TYR A 107 8.54 -6.35 -10.97
C TYR A 107 9.05 -7.62 -10.28
N TRP A 108 9.83 -7.41 -9.22
CA TRP A 108 10.30 -8.46 -8.34
C TRP A 108 9.29 -8.69 -7.22
N ASP A 109 9.02 -9.93 -6.84
CA ASP A 109 8.06 -10.24 -5.79
C ASP A 109 8.48 -11.44 -4.95
N GLU A 110 8.77 -11.18 -3.68
CA GLU A 110 9.01 -12.20 -2.66
C GLU A 110 7.73 -12.37 -1.84
N PRO A 111 7.03 -13.52 -1.89
CA PRO A 111 5.78 -13.71 -1.18
C PRO A 111 5.87 -13.52 0.34
N ALA A 112 7.07 -13.62 0.91
CA ALA A 112 7.34 -13.35 2.32
C ALA A 112 7.59 -11.85 2.56
N GLY A 113 6.73 -11.23 3.37
CA GLY A 113 6.89 -9.84 3.83
C GLY A 113 5.95 -8.87 3.13
N ASP A 114 6.33 -7.59 3.10
CA ASP A 114 5.41 -6.48 2.76
C ASP A 114 5.12 -6.32 1.25
N ARG A 115 5.82 -7.06 0.39
CA ARG A 115 5.68 -7.10 -1.09
C ARG A 115 5.44 -5.72 -1.74
N PRO A 116 6.31 -4.73 -1.49
CA PRO A 116 6.07 -3.34 -1.92
C PRO A 116 5.95 -3.19 -3.43
N TYR A 117 6.71 -3.97 -4.20
CA TYR A 117 6.69 -3.91 -5.67
C TYR A 117 5.45 -4.58 -6.27
N TYR A 118 4.94 -5.64 -5.64
CA TYR A 118 3.66 -6.24 -6.03
C TYR A 118 2.53 -5.22 -5.88
N PHE A 119 2.41 -4.58 -4.72
CA PHE A 119 1.34 -3.60 -4.50
C PHE A 119 1.50 -2.34 -5.37
N ALA A 120 2.73 -1.91 -5.66
CA ALA A 120 2.97 -0.85 -6.64
C ALA A 120 2.52 -1.24 -8.05
N ALA A 121 2.83 -2.47 -8.50
CA ALA A 121 2.38 -2.98 -9.79
C ALA A 121 0.86 -3.19 -9.84
N GLU A 122 0.25 -3.70 -8.77
CA GLU A 122 -1.20 -3.84 -8.63
C GLU A 122 -1.92 -2.49 -8.80
N GLY A 123 -1.40 -1.43 -8.18
CA GLY A 123 -1.94 -0.08 -8.35
C GLY A 123 -2.00 0.39 -9.81
N LEU A 124 -0.96 0.10 -10.60
CA LEU A 124 -0.95 0.33 -12.04
C LEU A 124 -1.91 -0.60 -12.78
N TYR A 125 -1.88 -1.91 -12.46
CA TYR A 125 -2.68 -2.93 -13.09
C TYR A 125 -4.18 -2.67 -12.96
N VAL A 126 -4.64 -2.15 -11.82
CA VAL A 126 -6.05 -1.82 -11.59
C VAL A 126 -6.48 -0.55 -12.34
N GLN A 127 -5.60 0.45 -12.45
CA GLN A 127 -5.97 1.74 -13.06
C GLN A 127 -5.82 1.77 -14.57
N LEU A 128 -4.80 1.12 -15.14
CA LEU A 128 -4.52 1.16 -16.58
C LEU A 128 -5.68 0.64 -17.46
N PRO A 129 -6.43 -0.41 -17.08
CA PRO A 129 -7.61 -0.89 -17.82
C PRO A 129 -8.76 0.13 -17.95
N THR A 130 -8.73 1.25 -17.21
CA THR A 130 -9.67 2.36 -17.42
C THR A 130 -9.46 3.04 -18.79
N LEU A 131 -8.30 2.82 -19.42
CA LEU A 131 -8.03 3.19 -20.80
C LEU A 131 -8.57 2.10 -21.74
N ARG A 132 -9.45 2.49 -22.67
CA ARG A 132 -10.02 1.55 -23.65
C ARG A 132 -8.93 1.01 -24.57
N ASN A 133 -9.03 -0.28 -24.89
CA ASN A 133 -8.17 -1.01 -25.84
C ASN A 133 -6.70 -1.14 -25.43
N LEU A 134 -6.37 -0.94 -24.16
CA LEU A 134 -5.03 -1.17 -23.63
C LEU A 134 -4.90 -2.61 -23.11
N THR A 135 -3.97 -3.40 -23.65
CA THR A 135 -3.59 -4.68 -23.07
C THR A 135 -2.54 -4.47 -21.97
N VAL A 136 -2.86 -4.86 -20.73
CA VAL A 136 -1.91 -4.83 -19.61
C VAL A 136 -1.40 -6.25 -19.37
N MET A 137 -0.09 -6.42 -19.34
CA MET A 137 0.58 -7.69 -19.08
C MET A 137 1.59 -7.51 -17.96
N ASP A 138 1.95 -8.61 -17.29
CA ASP A 138 2.95 -8.60 -16.23
C ASP A 138 4.01 -9.71 -16.41
N VAL A 139 5.18 -9.45 -15.81
CA VAL A 139 6.30 -10.39 -15.66
C VAL A 139 6.83 -10.23 -14.25
N VAL A 140 6.67 -11.30 -13.46
CA VAL A 140 7.12 -11.38 -12.08
C VAL A 140 8.39 -12.22 -12.00
N PHE A 141 9.40 -11.77 -11.26
CA PHE A 141 10.63 -12.52 -11.04
C PHE A 141 11.03 -12.59 -9.57
N ARG A 142 11.83 -13.62 -9.22
CA ARG A 142 12.27 -13.96 -7.85
C ARG A 142 13.76 -14.28 -7.81
N ASP A 143 14.36 -14.29 -6.62
CA ASP A 143 15.71 -14.81 -6.35
C ASP A 143 16.81 -14.30 -7.31
N GLY A 144 16.85 -12.98 -7.56
CA GLY A 144 17.82 -12.35 -8.46
C GLY A 144 17.49 -12.45 -9.95
N GLY A 145 16.51 -13.29 -10.33
CA GLY A 145 15.90 -13.35 -11.65
C GLY A 145 16.82 -13.86 -12.77
N ASN A 146 16.29 -14.66 -13.70
CA ASN A 146 16.99 -14.92 -14.94
C ASN A 146 16.83 -13.71 -15.88
N PHE A 147 17.80 -12.80 -15.87
CA PHE A 147 17.77 -11.59 -16.71
C PHE A 147 17.62 -11.89 -18.19
N SER A 148 18.21 -12.98 -18.69
CA SER A 148 18.03 -13.41 -20.07
C SER A 148 16.57 -13.72 -20.37
N PHE A 149 15.87 -14.42 -19.47
CA PHE A 149 14.44 -14.67 -19.58
C PHE A 149 13.62 -13.37 -19.53
N ILE A 150 13.89 -12.48 -18.56
CA ILE A 150 13.16 -11.20 -18.42
C ILE A 150 13.29 -10.35 -19.69
N ILE A 151 14.49 -10.27 -20.26
CA ILE A 151 14.72 -9.54 -21.52
C ILE A 151 13.94 -10.16 -22.68
N GLN A 152 13.86 -11.49 -22.77
CA GLN A 152 13.07 -12.16 -23.81
C GLN A 152 11.57 -11.86 -23.65
N GLU A 153 11.05 -11.90 -22.42
CA GLU A 153 9.66 -11.55 -22.13
C GLU A 153 9.35 -10.09 -22.48
N ILE A 154 10.26 -9.15 -22.15
CA ILE A 154 10.11 -7.73 -22.53
C ILE A 154 10.07 -7.58 -24.05
N LYS A 155 10.93 -8.28 -24.78
CA LYS A 155 10.93 -8.25 -26.26
C LYS A 155 9.66 -8.83 -26.86
N ALA A 156 9.12 -9.89 -26.28
CA ALA A 156 7.93 -10.59 -26.77
C ALA A 156 6.62 -9.85 -26.44
N LYS A 157 6.52 -9.28 -25.23
CA LYS A 157 5.28 -8.69 -24.69
C LYS A 157 5.23 -7.16 -24.79
N GLY A 158 6.38 -6.49 -24.75
CA GLY A 158 6.48 -5.03 -24.70
C GLY A 158 6.38 -4.31 -26.05
N ARG A 159 6.40 -5.05 -27.16
CA ARG A 159 6.23 -4.52 -28.53
C ARG A 159 4.82 -4.74 -29.06
#